data_AF-A0A2N2UWW6-F1
#
_entry.id   AF-A0A2N2UWW6-F1
#
_cell.length_a   1.000
_cell.length_b   1.000
_cell.length_c   1.000
_cell.angle_alpha   90.00
_cell.angle_beta   90.00
_cell.angle_gamma   90.00
#
_symmetry.space_group_name_H-M   'P 1'
#
loop_
_entity.id
_entity.type
_entity.pdbx_description
1 polymer ?
#
loop_
_entity_poly.entity_id
_entity_poly.type
_entity_poly.pdbx_seq_one_letter_code
_entity_poly.pdbx_strand_id
1 'polypeptide(L)'
;MDTERRARIDRLKWHCRRALLELDLLFQRFWQRHGDSLDPQDEPVLARLLEMEDHDLWAVLNGTGRVNDHELMAMADRIRAA
;
A
#
# COMPACT_ATOMS: atom_id res chain seq x y z
N MET A 1 19.03 -9.96 -11.72
CA MET A 1 17.93 -8.98 -11.82
C MET A 1 16.84 -9.19 -10.75
N ASP A 2 16.64 -10.39 -10.19
CA ASP A 2 15.63 -10.62 -9.13
C ASP A 2 15.94 -9.99 -7.77
N THR A 3 17.21 -9.77 -7.44
CA THR A 3 17.64 -9.28 -6.12
C THR A 3 17.18 -7.85 -5.85
N GLU A 4 17.18 -6.99 -6.87
CA GLU A 4 16.76 -5.59 -6.74
C GLU A 4 15.25 -5.46 -6.53
N ARG A 5 14.46 -6.30 -7.23
CA ARG A 5 13.02 -6.34 -7.05
C ARG A 5 12.65 -6.86 -5.67
N ARG A 6 13.31 -7.91 -5.20
CA ARG A 6 13.13 -8.41 -3.82
C ARG A 6 13.39 -7.31 -2.79
N ALA A 7 14.51 -6.59 -2.93
CA ALA A 7 14.86 -5.49 -2.04
C ALA A 7 13.83 -4.34 -2.08
N ARG A 8 13.22 -4.03 -3.25
CA ARG A 8 12.12 -3.05 -3.34
C ARG A 8 10.88 -3.50 -2.59
N ILE A 9 10.44 -4.74 -2.82
CA ILE A 9 9.27 -5.31 -2.13
C ILE A 9 9.48 -5.38 -0.61
N ASP A 10 10.67 -5.76 -0.15
CA ASP A 10 10.97 -5.84 1.28
C ASP A 10 10.94 -4.45 1.94
N ARG A 11 11.38 -3.39 1.23
CA ARG A 11 11.23 -2.00 1.69
C ARG A 11 9.75 -1.61 1.77
N LEU A 12 8.95 -1.89 0.75
CA LEU A 12 7.51 -1.61 0.77
C LEU A 12 6.81 -2.31 1.94
N LYS A 13 7.11 -3.60 2.16
CA LYS A 13 6.60 -4.35 3.32
C LYS A 13 7.01 -3.74 4.65
N TRP A 14 8.23 -3.23 4.75
CA TRP A 14 8.69 -2.53 5.95
C TRP A 14 7.93 -1.22 6.19
N HIS A 15 7.68 -0.42 5.14
CA HIS A 15 6.89 0.81 5.21
C HIS A 15 5.39 0.57 5.51
N CYS A 16 4.88 -0.64 5.34
CA CYS A 16 3.52 -1.02 5.74
C CYS A 16 3.35 -1.26 7.24
N ARG A 17 4.43 -1.31 8.03
CA ARG A 17 4.36 -1.48 9.49
C ARG A 17 4.07 -0.13 10.15
N ARG A 18 2.84 0.05 10.64
CA ARG A 18 2.33 1.33 11.16
C ARG A 18 1.96 1.24 12.64
N ALA A 19 1.75 2.39 13.27
CA ALA A 19 1.34 2.42 14.67
C ALA A 19 -0.13 2.04 14.85
N LEU A 20 -0.94 2.22 13.79
CA LEU A 20 -2.37 1.91 13.78
C LEU A 20 -2.61 0.45 13.38
N LEU A 21 -3.24 -0.33 14.27
CA LEU A 21 -3.49 -1.76 14.07
C LEU A 21 -4.34 -2.03 12.82
N GLU A 22 -5.29 -1.15 12.53
CA GLU A 22 -6.18 -1.26 11.40
C GLU A 22 -5.42 -1.21 10.07
N LEU A 23 -4.41 -0.33 9.97
CA LEU A 23 -3.53 -0.25 8.79
C LEU A 23 -2.70 -1.52 8.67
N ASP A 24 -2.11 -1.98 9.78
CA ASP A 24 -1.31 -3.20 9.80
C ASP A 24 -2.09 -4.41 9.30
N LEU A 25 -3.33 -4.59 9.79
CA LEU A 25 -4.20 -5.69 9.36
C LEU A 25 -4.60 -5.59 7.88
N LEU A 26 -4.90 -4.38 7.39
CA LEU A 26 -5.23 -4.15 5.98
C LEU A 26 -4.05 -4.49 5.07
N PHE A 27 -2.85 -3.99 5.39
CA PHE A 27 -1.66 -4.29 4.61
C PHE A 27 -1.29 -5.76 4.67
N GLN A 28 -1.42 -6.42 5.83
CA GLN A 28 -1.19 -7.87 5.92
C GLN A 28 -2.09 -8.66 4.97
N ARG A 29 -3.40 -8.35 4.93
CA ARG A 29 -4.34 -8.99 3.99
C ARG A 29 -3.99 -8.70 2.54
N PHE A 30 -3.68 -7.44 2.24
CA PHE A 30 -3.24 -7.03 0.90
C PHE A 30 -2.00 -7.81 0.45
N TRP A 31 -0.97 -7.92 1.28
CA TRP A 31 0.24 -8.66 0.94
C TRP A 31 0.00 -10.17 0.80
N GLN A 32 -0.90 -10.75 1.59
CA GLN A 32 -1.26 -12.17 1.47
C GLN A 32 -1.99 -12.46 0.15
N ARG A 33 -2.82 -11.53 -0.33
CA ARG A 33 -3.66 -11.75 -1.52
C ARG A 33 -3.02 -11.27 -2.82
N HIS A 34 -2.30 -10.16 -2.77
CA HIS A 34 -1.76 -9.47 -3.95
C HIS A 34 -0.23 -9.41 -3.99
N GLY A 35 0.47 -9.79 -2.92
CA GLY A 35 1.93 -9.65 -2.85
C GLY A 35 2.71 -10.37 -3.95
N ASP A 36 2.22 -11.53 -4.40
CA ASP A 36 2.86 -12.31 -5.48
C ASP A 36 2.50 -11.80 -6.89
N SER A 37 1.42 -11.02 -7.01
CA SER A 37 0.91 -10.49 -8.28
C SER A 37 1.07 -8.97 -8.42
N LEU A 38 1.85 -8.34 -7.53
CA LEU A 38 2.10 -6.91 -7.58
C LEU A 38 2.96 -6.58 -8.81
N ASP A 39 2.43 -5.76 -9.71
CA ASP A 39 3.12 -5.36 -10.93
C ASP A 39 4.26 -4.38 -10.59
N PRO A 40 5.42 -4.43 -11.27
CA PRO A 40 6.43 -3.38 -11.19
C PRO A 40 5.90 -1.95 -11.37
N GLN A 41 4.80 -1.74 -12.10
CA GLN A 41 4.15 -0.43 -12.24
C GLN A 41 3.36 0.01 -11.01
N ASP A 42 2.89 -0.95 -10.21
CA ASP A 42 2.17 -0.69 -8.95
C ASP A 42 3.12 -0.35 -7.79
N GLU A 43 4.35 -0.88 -7.81
CA GLU A 43 5.39 -0.63 -6.80
C GLU A 43 5.59 0.87 -6.49
N PRO A 44 5.81 1.77 -7.47
CA PRO A 44 5.99 3.20 -7.20
C PRO A 44 4.71 3.90 -6.72
N VAL A 45 3.53 3.45 -7.16
CA VAL A 45 2.24 4.02 -6.72
C VAL A 45 2.00 3.67 -5.26
N LEU A 46 2.26 2.41 -4.87
CA LEU A 46 2.19 1.97 -3.49
C LEU A 46 3.22 2.69 -2.61
N ALA A 47 4.45 2.90 -3.10
CA ALA A 47 5.47 3.67 -2.38
C ALA A 47 4.97 5.08 -2.05
N ARG A 48 4.44 5.81 -3.05
CA ARG A 48 3.87 7.16 -2.88
C ARG A 48 2.68 7.17 -1.91
N LEU A 49 1.82 6.15 -1.96
CA LEU A 49 0.70 6.04 -1.01
C LEU A 49 1.21 5.85 0.43
N LEU A 50 2.28 5.07 0.61
CA LEU A 50 2.92 4.84 1.91
C LEU A 50 3.75 6.04 2.39
N GLU A 51 3.97 7.09 1.60
CA GLU A 51 4.60 8.32 2.09
C GLU A 51 3.65 9.19 2.94
N MET A 52 2.34 8.88 2.91
CA MET A 52 1.33 9.57 3.71
C MET A 52 1.47 9.27 5.22
N GLU A 53 1.02 10.23 6.04
CA GLU A 53 0.88 10.04 7.48
C GLU A 53 -0.22 9.03 7.81
N ASP A 54 -0.08 8.33 8.94
CA ASP A 54 -0.97 7.22 9.32
C ASP A 54 -2.45 7.62 9.36
N HIS A 55 -2.77 8.82 9.83
CA HIS A 55 -4.15 9.30 9.92
C HIS A 55 -4.76 9.59 8.54
N ASP A 56 -4.02 10.23 7.64
CA ASP A 56 -4.49 10.52 6.29
C ASP A 56 -4.59 9.22 5.46
N LEU A 57 -3.59 8.35 5.60
CA LEU A 57 -3.59 7.03 4.98
C LEU A 57 -4.78 6.20 5.46
N TRP A 58 -5.09 6.23 6.76
CA TRP A 58 -6.28 5.58 7.30
C TRP A 58 -7.57 6.16 6.74
N ALA A 59 -7.70 7.50 6.68
CA ALA A 59 -8.87 8.13 6.07
C ALA A 59 -9.05 7.69 4.61
N VAL A 60 -7.95 7.63 3.85
CA VAL A 60 -7.95 7.16 2.47
C VAL A 60 -8.13 5.65 2.38
N LEU A 61 -7.82 4.81 3.36
CA LEU A 61 -8.08 3.37 3.26
C LEU A 61 -9.46 2.98 3.82
N ASN A 62 -10.00 3.73 4.78
CA ASN A 62 -11.31 3.46 5.35
C ASN A 62 -12.49 4.08 4.55
N GLY A 63 -12.19 4.91 3.54
CA GLY A 63 -13.21 5.53 2.67
C GLY A 63 -13.70 6.91 3.09
N THR A 64 -13.21 7.46 4.20
CA THR A 64 -13.61 8.79 4.70
C THR A 64 -12.80 9.93 4.06
N GLY A 65 -11.61 9.63 3.55
CA GLY A 65 -10.71 10.55 2.86
C GLY A 65 -10.56 10.23 1.37
N ARG A 66 -10.12 11.23 0.60
CA ARG A 66 -9.84 11.13 -0.84
C ARG A 66 -8.57 11.89 -1.19
N VAL A 67 -7.83 11.35 -2.16
CA VAL A 67 -6.69 12.02 -2.80
C VAL A 67 -7.10 12.44 -4.21
N ASN A 68 -6.59 13.58 -4.69
CA ASN A 68 -6.89 14.06 -6.05
C ASN A 68 -6.14 13.28 -7.14
N ASP A 69 -5.21 12.41 -6.77
CA ASP A 69 -4.45 11.57 -7.68
C ASP A 69 -5.22 10.27 -7.96
N HIS A 70 -5.59 10.07 -9.24
CA HIS A 70 -6.35 8.91 -9.68
C HIS A 70 -5.60 7.59 -9.52
N GLU A 71 -4.27 7.57 -9.67
CA GLU A 71 -3.47 6.35 -9.51
C GLU A 71 -3.40 5.94 -8.04
N LEU A 72 -3.22 6.91 -7.14
CA LEU A 72 -3.23 6.66 -5.69
C LEU A 72 -4.60 6.17 -5.22
N MET A 73 -5.69 6.76 -5.73
CA MET A 73 -7.04 6.32 -5.38
C MET A 73 -7.34 4.91 -5.90
N ALA A 74 -6.93 4.58 -7.13
CA ALA A 74 -7.08 3.23 -7.67
C ALA A 74 -6.28 2.19 -6.85
N MET A 75 -5.08 2.55 -6.40
CA MET A 75 -4.29 1.70 -5.51
C MET A 75 -4.96 1.51 -4.14
N ALA A 76 -5.48 2.60 -3.55
CA ALA A 76 -6.23 2.54 -2.31
C ALA A 76 -7.45 1.61 -2.44
N ASP A 77 -8.21 1.71 -3.52
CA ASP A 77 -9.37 0.85 -3.79
C ASP A 77 -8.97 -0.63 -3.95
N ARG A 78 -7.82 -0.90 -4.58
CA ARG A 78 -7.28 -2.26 -4.67
C ARG A 78 -6.89 -2.83 -3.31
N ILE A 79 -6.29 -2.01 -2.43
CA ILE A 79 -5.96 -2.42 -1.06
C ILE A 79 -7.23 -2.69 -0.24
N ARG A 80 -8.27 -1.87 -0.40
CA ARG A 80 -9.58 -2.05 0.26
C ARG A 80 -10.30 -3.32 -0.17
N ALA A 81 -10.11 -3.73 -1.42
CA ALA A 81 -10.77 -4.90 -2.01
C ALA A 81 -10.07 -6.25 -1.69
N ALA A 82 -8.93 -6.21 -0.98
CA ALA A 82 -8.16 -7.39 -0.61
C ALA A 82 -8.83 -8.22 0.51
#